data_AF-A0A7C1QLV0-F1
#
_entry.id   AF-A0A7C1QLV0-F1
#
_cell.length_a   1.000
_cell.length_b   1.000
_cell.length_c   1.000
_cell.angle_alpha   90.00
_cell.angle_beta   90.00
_cell.angle_gamma   90.00
#
_symmetry.space_group_name_H-M   'P 1'
#
loop_
_entity.id
_entity.type
_entity.pdbx_description
1 polymer ?
#
loop_
_entity_poly.entity_id
_entity_poly.type
_entity_poly.pdbx_seq_one_letter_code
_entity_poly.pdbx_strand_id
1 'polypeptide(L)'
;MEPIGAFYKGEVREIAKVLKIPKKIIERTPSAGLWVGQTDEGEIGMKYDELDEIIYRIDYGLSLDELDIGKVKKVKNLIKLAEHKNKMPPLYEIFKA
;
A
#
# COMPACT_ATOMS: atom_id res chain seq x y z
N MET A 1 -11.11 -5.86 -13.42
CA MET A 1 -9.69 -5.87 -13.84
C MET A 1 -9.05 -4.66 -13.19
N GLU A 2 -7.98 -4.84 -12.42
CA GLU A 2 -7.27 -3.76 -11.71
C GLU A 2 -5.93 -3.50 -12.42
N PRO A 3 -5.86 -2.59 -13.41
CA PRO A 3 -4.69 -2.46 -14.30
C PRO A 3 -3.43 -1.95 -13.61
N ILE A 4 -3.58 -1.29 -12.46
CA ILE A 4 -2.47 -0.73 -11.68
C ILE A 4 -2.22 -1.49 -10.36
N GLY A 5 -2.92 -2.60 -10.12
CA GLY A 5 -2.87 -3.31 -8.84
C GLY A 5 -1.52 -3.96 -8.51
N ALA A 6 -0.64 -4.11 -9.50
CA ALA A 6 0.69 -4.67 -9.35
C ALA A 6 1.81 -3.61 -9.19
N PHE A 7 1.45 -2.32 -9.09
CA PHE A 7 2.41 -1.23 -8.97
C PHE A 7 2.36 -0.60 -7.58
N TYR A 8 3.54 -0.25 -7.06
CA TYR A 8 3.66 0.57 -5.85
C TYR A 8 3.24 2.02 -6.11
N LYS A 9 3.00 2.79 -5.05
CA LYS A 9 2.48 4.15 -5.21
C LYS A 9 3.45 5.07 -5.95
N GLY A 10 4.75 4.93 -5.69
CA GLY A 10 5.84 5.60 -6.39
C GLY A 10 5.81 5.31 -7.88
N GLU A 11 5.67 4.04 -8.27
CA GLU A 11 5.62 3.62 -9.67
C GLU A 11 4.38 4.18 -10.38
N VAL A 12 3.22 4.20 -9.71
CA VAL A 12 2.01 4.83 -10.25
C VAL A 12 2.23 6.32 -10.51
N ARG A 13 2.99 7.03 -9.66
CA ARG A 13 3.36 8.44 -9.90
C ARG A 13 4.28 8.60 -11.10
N GLU A 14 5.26 7.71 -11.29
CA GLU A 14 6.14 7.74 -12.47
C GLU A 14 5.37 7.44 -13.76
N ILE A 15 4.50 6.45 -13.75
CA ILE A 15 3.60 6.14 -14.88
C ILE A 15 2.74 7.36 -15.22
N ALA A 16 2.19 8.05 -14.22
CA ALA A 16 1.38 9.25 -14.45
C ALA A 16 2.16 10.38 -15.14
N LYS A 17 3.47 10.52 -14.86
CA LYS A 17 4.34 11.49 -15.55
C LYS A 17 4.50 11.11 -17.03
N VAL A 18 4.75 9.83 -17.33
CA VAL A 18 4.88 9.32 -18.71
C VAL A 18 3.59 9.56 -19.50
N LEU A 19 2.44 9.35 -18.86
CA LEU A 19 1.11 9.59 -19.43
C LEU A 19 0.73 11.09 -19.49
N LYS A 20 1.62 12.00 -19.07
CA LYS A 20 1.42 13.45 -19.07
C LYS A 20 0.19 13.91 -18.27
N ILE A 21 -0.11 13.21 -17.18
CA ILE A 21 -1.14 13.65 -16.23
C ILE A 21 -0.73 15.02 -15.65
N PRO A 22 -1.66 15.97 -15.48
CA PRO A 22 -1.34 17.28 -14.93
C PRO A 22 -0.57 17.21 -13.60
N LYS A 23 0.51 17.98 -13.50
CA LYS A 23 1.38 18.05 -12.31
C LYS A 23 0.60 18.24 -11.00
N LYS A 24 -0.42 19.11 -11.03
CA LYS A 24 -1.32 19.37 -9.89
C LYS A 24 -2.06 18.13 -9.36
N ILE A 25 -2.24 17.09 -10.19
CA ILE A 25 -2.88 15.82 -9.80
C ILE A 25 -1.82 14.88 -9.21
N ILE A 26 -0.65 14.79 -9.85
CA ILE A 26 0.46 13.92 -9.41
C ILE A 26 1.00 14.36 -8.04
N GLU A 27 1.15 15.66 -7.84
CA GLU A 27 1.71 16.24 -6.62
C GLU A 27 0.67 16.48 -5.51
N ARG A 28 -0.61 16.24 -5.79
CA ARG A 28 -1.65 16.37 -4.78
C ARG A 28 -1.36 15.37 -3.66
N THR A 29 -1.37 15.85 -2.41
CA THR A 29 -1.27 14.98 -1.23
C THR A 29 -2.29 13.84 -1.35
N PRO A 30 -1.86 12.57 -1.31
CA PRO A 30 -2.77 11.43 -1.39
C PRO A 30 -3.82 11.47 -0.27
N SER A 31 -5.07 11.23 -0.65
CA SER A 31 -6.23 11.26 0.23
C SER A 31 -7.33 10.37 -0.34
N ALA A 32 -7.94 9.55 0.51
CA ALA A 32 -9.14 8.77 0.23
C ALA A 32 -10.41 9.64 0.16
N GLY A 33 -10.35 10.88 0.66
CA GLY A 33 -11.46 11.84 0.59
C GLY A 33 -12.68 11.48 1.46
N LEU A 34 -12.50 10.65 2.49
CA LEU A 34 -13.58 10.17 3.34
C LEU A 34 -14.06 11.20 4.38
N TRP A 35 -13.19 12.12 4.80
CA TRP A 35 -13.53 13.28 5.65
C TRP A 35 -12.56 14.44 5.41
N VAL A 36 -12.93 15.63 5.89
CA VAL A 36 -12.15 16.86 5.74
C VAL A 36 -10.81 16.72 6.46
N GLY A 37 -9.73 17.03 5.74
CA GLY A 37 -8.36 16.98 6.27
C GLY A 37 -7.73 15.59 6.32
N GLN A 38 -8.42 14.54 5.83
CA GLN A 38 -7.83 13.21 5.72
C GLN A 38 -6.65 13.22 4.73
N THR A 39 -5.56 12.56 5.10
CA THR A 39 -4.43 12.28 4.21
C THR A 39 -3.96 10.85 4.44
N ASP A 40 -3.62 10.14 3.38
CA ASP A 40 -3.26 8.72 3.48
C ASP A 40 -1.99 8.55 4.33
N GLU A 41 -0.98 9.41 4.10
CA GLU A 41 0.27 9.40 4.86
C GLU A 41 0.08 9.78 6.33
N GLY A 42 -0.90 10.62 6.64
CA GLY A 42 -1.26 10.95 8.02
C GLY A 42 -1.88 9.77 8.76
N GLU A 43 -2.73 8.98 8.10
CA GLU A 43 -3.34 7.78 8.68
C GLU A 43 -2.35 6.61 8.79
N ILE A 44 -1.59 6.36 7.72
CA ILE A 44 -0.55 5.33 7.71
C ILE A 44 0.60 5.72 8.65
N GLY A 45 0.82 7.01 8.87
CA GLY A 45 1.88 7.54 9.75
C GLY A 45 3.28 7.41 9.16
N MET A 46 3.40 7.35 7.83
CA MET A 46 4.67 7.39 7.08
C MET A 46 4.41 7.84 5.64
N LYS A 47 5.48 8.25 4.97
CA LYS A 47 5.41 8.61 3.54
C LYS A 47 5.27 7.37 2.68
N TYR A 48 4.67 7.54 1.50
CA TYR A 48 4.59 6.44 0.53
C TYR A 48 5.95 5.93 0.11
N ASP A 49 6.97 6.78 0.04
CA ASP A 49 8.32 6.38 -0.36
C ASP A 49 8.92 5.37 0.65
N GLU A 50 8.68 5.60 1.94
CA GLU A 50 9.11 4.69 3.01
C GLU A 50 8.28 3.41 3.02
N LEU A 51 6.96 3.52 2.83
CA LEU A 51 6.06 2.39 2.77
C LEU A 51 6.41 1.46 1.60
N ASP A 52 6.58 2.03 0.40
CA ASP A 52 6.90 1.31 -0.82
C ASP A 52 8.27 0.61 -0.69
N GLU A 53 9.29 1.27 -0.11
CA GLU A 53 10.59 0.62 0.13
C GLU A 53 10.49 -0.58 1.08
N ILE A 54 9.74 -0.44 2.19
CA ILE A 54 9.55 -1.54 3.13
C ILE A 54 8.83 -2.71 2.45
N ILE A 55 7.75 -2.44 1.71
CA ILE A 55 6.98 -3.49 1.02
C ILE A 55 7.84 -4.14 -0.07
N TYR A 56 8.56 -3.36 -0.87
CA TYR A 56 9.48 -3.87 -1.89
C TYR A 56 10.51 -4.83 -1.30
N ARG A 57 11.19 -4.44 -0.21
CA ARG A 57 12.17 -5.31 0.44
C ARG A 57 11.51 -6.59 1.01
N ILE A 58 10.27 -6.52 1.49
CA ILE A 58 9.51 -7.71 1.93
C ILE A 58 9.20 -8.63 0.74
N ASP A 59 8.66 -8.09 -0.35
CA ASP A 59 8.21 -8.87 -1.51
C ASP A 59 9.36 -9.60 -2.20
N TYR A 60 10.55 -8.98 -2.24
CA TYR A 60 11.75 -9.56 -2.85
C TYR A 60 12.69 -10.25 -1.86
N GLY A 61 12.32 -10.36 -0.58
CA GLY A 61 13.13 -11.03 0.44
C GLY A 61 14.48 -10.36 0.73
N LEU A 62 14.55 -9.02 0.59
CA LEU A 62 15.75 -8.22 0.84
C LEU A 62 15.90 -7.89 2.33
N SER A 63 17.12 -7.49 2.74
CA SER A 63 17.37 -7.08 4.13
C SER A 63 16.57 -5.83 4.51
N LEU A 64 16.08 -5.82 5.75
CA LEU A 64 15.35 -4.71 6.38
C LEU A 64 16.20 -3.99 7.45
N ASP A 65 17.48 -4.37 7.61
CA ASP A 65 18.30 -3.98 8.77
C ASP A 65 18.60 -2.47 8.84
N GLU A 66 18.56 -1.80 7.69
CA GLU A 66 18.82 -0.36 7.55
C GLU A 66 17.56 0.51 7.72
N LEU A 67 16.39 -0.12 7.87
CA LEU A 67 15.11 0.59 7.96
C LEU A 67 14.67 0.81 9.41
N ASP A 68 13.81 1.81 9.63
CA ASP A 68 13.21 2.05 10.93
C ASP A 68 12.40 0.83 11.39
N ILE A 69 12.86 0.19 12.47
CA ILE A 69 12.27 -1.04 13.02
C ILE A 69 10.80 -0.84 13.41
N GLY A 70 10.43 0.34 13.89
CA GLY A 70 9.07 0.69 14.27
C GLY A 70 8.14 0.69 13.05
N LYS A 71 8.56 1.34 11.96
CA LYS A 71 7.83 1.37 10.69
C LYS A 71 7.76 -0.02 10.07
N VAL A 72 8.85 -0.77 10.03
CA VAL A 72 8.87 -2.15 9.53
C VAL A 72 7.86 -3.02 10.29
N LYS A 73 7.84 -2.95 11.63
CA LYS A 73 6.88 -3.70 12.45
C LYS A 73 5.45 -3.25 12.17
N LYS A 74 5.21 -1.94 11.99
CA LYS A 74 3.90 -1.39 11.63
C LYS A 74 3.43 -1.92 10.28
N VAL A 75 4.26 -1.88 9.25
CA VAL A 75 3.92 -2.37 7.89
C VAL A 75 3.61 -3.86 7.91
N LYS A 76 4.46 -4.70 8.54
CA LYS A 76 4.20 -6.14 8.69
C LYS A 76 2.86 -6.41 9.38
N ASN A 77 2.53 -5.64 10.41
CA ASN A 77 1.24 -5.76 11.09
C ASN A 77 0.05 -5.33 10.21
N LEU A 78 0.18 -4.24 9.45
CA LEU A 78 -0.85 -3.80 8.50
C LEU A 78 -1.11 -4.86 7.43
N ILE A 79 -0.06 -5.45 6.84
CA ILE A 79 -0.17 -6.54 5.86
C ILE A 79 -0.94 -7.71 6.47
N LYS A 80 -0.52 -8.16 7.67
CA LYS A 80 -1.17 -9.27 8.39
C LYS A 80 -2.66 -9.01 8.65
N LEU A 81 -3.00 -7.82 9.14
CA LEU A 81 -4.40 -7.45 9.43
C LEU A 81 -5.25 -7.33 8.14
N ALA A 82 -4.64 -6.93 7.04
CA ALA A 82 -5.30 -6.76 5.75
C ALA A 82 -5.41 -8.04 4.91
N GLU A 83 -4.79 -9.16 5.32
CA GLU A 83 -4.78 -10.41 4.53
C GLU A 83 -6.16 -10.87 4.07
N HIS A 84 -7.19 -10.68 4.89
CA HIS A 84 -8.57 -11.05 4.56
C HIS A 84 -9.14 -10.26 3.36
N LYS A 85 -8.61 -9.07 3.07
CA LYS A 85 -9.04 -8.24 1.92
C LYS A 85 -8.52 -8.77 0.59
N ASN A 86 -7.48 -9.63 0.63
CA ASN A 86 -6.83 -10.21 -0.54
C ASN A 86 -7.24 -11.68 -0.78
N LYS A 87 -8.16 -12.22 0.03
CA LYS A 87 -8.65 -13.59 -0.06
C LYS A 87 -10.16 -13.58 -0.26
N MET A 88 -10.67 -14.59 -0.94
CA MET A 88 -12.12 -14.80 -0.97
C MET A 88 -12.62 -15.04 0.46
N PRO A 89 -13.85 -14.58 0.80
CA PRO A 89 -14.45 -14.86 2.09
C PRO A 89 -14.41 -16.37 2.37
N PRO A 90 -14.04 -16.79 3.60
CA PRO A 90 -13.98 -18.20 3.94
C PRO A 90 -15.37 -18.81 3.80
N LEU A 91 -15.44 -19.96 3.13
CA LEU A 91 -16.66 -20.76 3.05
C LEU A 91 -16.69 -21.73 4.22
N TYR A 92 -17.84 -21.80 4.90
CA TYR A 92 -18.08 -22.84 5.87
C TYR A 92 -18.46 -24.13 5.14
N GLU A 93 -17.64 -25.18 5.26
CA GLU A 93 -17.92 -26.48 4.67
C GLU A 93 -18.86 -27.29 5.58
N ILE A 94 -20.06 -27.60 5.07
CA ILE A 94 -20.97 -28.53 5.72
C ILE A 94 -20.57 -29.94 5.32
N PHE A 95 -19.96 -30.69 6.24
CA PHE A 95 -19.75 -32.12 6.05
C PHE A 95 -21.10 -32.83 6.06
N LYS A 96 -21.53 -33.34 4.89
CA LYS A 96 -22.64 -34.29 4.83
C LYS A 96 -22.07 -35.68 5.15
N ALA A 97 -22.57 -36.27 6.25
CA ALA A 97 -22.35 -37.66 6.62
C ALA A 97 -23.03 -38.60 5.63
#